data_AF-A0A7C2VWU0-F1
#
_entry.id   AF-A0A7C2VWU0-F1
#
_cell.length_a   1.000
_cell.length_b   1.000
_cell.length_c   1.000
_cell.angle_alpha   90.00
_cell.angle_beta   90.00
_cell.angle_gamma   90.00
#
_symmetry.space_group_name_H-M   'P 1'
#
loop_
_entity.id
_entity.type
_entity.pdbx_description
1 polymer ?
#
loop_
_entity_poly.entity_id
_entity_poly.type
_entity_poly.pdbx_seq_one_letter_code
_entity_poly.pdbx_strand_id
1 'polypeptide(L)'
;KAIAECCDYAAEKGMEIVVKPHGGLNATGPQCRQTVELVGHKNFRIWYDPGNIFYYSEGTLDPVCDAPSVDGLVTGVCVKDYRHPKDVAVTPGTGRVDFPRVLERLRDGGFGPGPLVIECVAAGDVKQSIAQARNAREFMEQLVGPASSIMPVTMSDQAVLHAGVAAADITPPVGYRMSGYFSERLATGTLNPLKARAMVLTQGRTRAAIVCCDIIGLSPTASAQARKIASAETGIPAENLLLAATHTHTGPLYGGALRNHFHRLAVEKNGSDPCEQVDYPSQLAEGIAGAIARAATTARPARLEAGRIRQEGLSFNRRFHMKNGEVRFNPGVLNPDIVRPAGPIDPDVGIVSVRDAHGRRLAALVNFALHLDTTGGTLYATDYPYFIEQSLQSDYGEDFMALFGTGACGDINHIDVTRRDRLKPNVIGGTLAGTVKSAAGQLADLARPMLAVKSRVVQVAVQKFTEDEIGWARQAIHKVGSADLPFLEQVRAYKILAVQARGESMPIEVQVIRLSTDTAIVGLPGEVFVDIGLAIKQASPFSNTLVIELCQDAPGYIPTQKAFAEGSYETVNSRIAPGGGEIMQQTAVDLLKELQV
;
A
#
# COMPACT_ATOMS: atom_id res chain seq x y z
N LYS A 1 8.77 44.08 13.76
CA LYS A 1 7.70 44.32 12.75
C LYS A 1 7.67 43.22 11.69
N ALA A 2 8.67 43.09 10.80
CA ALA A 2 8.68 42.05 9.75
C ALA A 2 8.49 40.62 10.29
N ILE A 3 9.19 40.24 11.37
CA ILE A 3 9.01 38.92 12.00
C ILE A 3 7.58 38.71 12.50
N ALA A 4 6.96 39.73 13.11
CA ALA A 4 5.59 39.63 13.60
C ALA A 4 4.59 39.42 12.45
N GLU A 5 4.74 40.15 11.34
CA GLU A 5 3.92 39.97 10.13
C GLU A 5 4.10 38.57 9.52
N CYS A 6 5.32 38.02 9.53
CA CYS A 6 5.57 36.64 9.11
C CYS A 6 4.94 35.61 10.05
N CYS A 7 4.81 35.92 11.35
CA CYS A 7 4.26 34.98 12.32
C CYS A 7 2.77 34.72 12.11
N ASP A 8 2.01 35.73 11.68
CA ASP A 8 0.59 35.58 11.33
C ASP A 8 0.44 34.64 10.13
N TYR A 9 1.21 34.90 9.06
CA TYR A 9 1.21 34.04 7.88
C TYR A 9 1.67 32.61 8.19
N ALA A 10 2.70 32.44 9.03
CA ALA A 10 3.14 31.12 9.46
C ALA A 10 2.04 30.37 10.23
N ALA A 11 1.31 31.06 11.11
CA ALA A 11 0.20 30.47 11.87
C ALA A 11 -0.93 29.99 10.95
N GLU A 12 -1.28 30.74 9.91
CA GLU A 12 -2.26 30.33 8.89
C GLU A 12 -1.84 29.05 8.15
N LYS A 13 -0.54 28.77 8.06
CA LYS A 13 0.02 27.55 7.45
C LYS A 13 0.29 26.44 8.47
N GLY A 14 -0.11 26.62 9.74
CA GLY A 14 0.16 25.64 10.79
C GLY A 14 1.64 25.53 11.17
N MET A 15 2.42 26.60 10.98
CA MET A 15 3.85 26.67 11.30
C MET A 15 4.11 27.64 12.44
N GLU A 16 5.11 27.32 13.28
CA GLU A 16 5.65 28.21 14.32
C GLU A 16 7.01 28.78 13.88
N ILE A 17 7.27 30.04 14.21
CA ILE A 17 8.59 30.66 14.00
C ILE A 17 9.34 30.66 15.33
N VAL A 18 10.61 30.25 15.31
CA VAL A 18 11.43 30.17 16.52
C VAL A 18 12.75 30.93 16.36
N VAL A 19 13.22 31.51 17.46
CA VAL A 19 14.61 31.98 17.60
C VAL A 19 15.40 30.99 18.44
N LYS A 20 16.66 30.77 18.10
CA LYS A 20 17.56 29.92 18.89
C LYS A 20 18.78 30.69 19.36
N PRO A 21 19.45 30.26 20.46
CA PRO A 21 20.75 30.78 20.82
C PRO A 21 21.72 30.71 19.63
N HIS A 22 22.15 31.87 19.14
CA HIS A 22 23.08 32.01 18.03
C HIS A 22 23.77 33.39 18.17
N GLY A 23 25.04 33.50 17.81
CA GLY A 23 25.86 34.67 18.11
C GLY A 23 25.26 36.00 17.65
N GLY A 24 25.79 37.10 18.19
CA GLY A 24 25.22 38.43 17.94
C GLY A 24 24.20 38.80 19.02
N LEU A 25 22.97 39.11 18.61
CA LEU A 25 21.92 39.66 19.50
C LEU A 25 21.07 38.59 20.20
N ASN A 26 21.39 37.31 20.03
CA ASN A 26 20.65 36.17 20.56
C ASN A 26 21.60 35.07 21.04
N ALA A 27 22.78 35.41 21.53
CA ALA A 27 23.80 34.44 21.96
C ALA A 27 23.44 33.71 23.26
N THR A 28 22.60 34.31 24.10
CA THR A 28 22.19 33.75 25.40
C THR A 28 20.66 33.65 25.53
N GLY A 29 20.18 32.92 26.53
CA GLY A 29 18.77 32.82 26.86
C GLY A 29 18.11 34.18 27.12
N PRO A 30 18.69 35.08 27.94
CA PRO A 30 18.15 36.43 28.16
C PRO A 30 18.01 37.24 26.86
N GLN A 31 18.97 37.12 25.96
CA GLN A 31 18.93 37.78 24.66
C GLN A 31 17.86 37.20 23.73
N CYS A 32 17.68 35.88 23.74
CA CYS A 32 16.57 35.22 23.04
C CYS A 32 15.21 35.65 23.59
N ARG A 33 15.04 35.70 24.92
CA ARG A 33 13.82 36.21 25.57
C ARG A 33 13.54 37.65 25.13
N GLN A 34 14.54 38.52 25.22
CA GLN A 34 14.39 39.92 24.81
C GLN A 34 13.95 40.02 23.35
N THR A 35 14.46 39.16 22.48
CA THR A 35 14.04 39.09 21.07
C THR A 35 12.57 38.68 20.94
N VAL A 36 12.12 37.67 21.70
CA VAL A 36 10.71 37.25 21.69
C VAL A 36 9.78 38.34 22.22
N GLU A 37 10.16 39.01 23.30
CA GLU A 37 9.42 40.12 23.91
C GLU A 37 9.34 41.32 22.96
N LEU A 38 10.43 41.63 22.25
CA LEU A 38 10.47 42.70 21.24
C LEU A 38 9.58 42.40 20.03
N VAL A 39 9.50 41.14 19.61
CA VAL A 39 8.59 40.73 18.53
C VAL A 39 7.13 40.75 19.01
N GLY A 40 6.88 40.38 20.26
CA GLY A 40 5.58 40.53 20.92
C GLY A 40 4.48 39.65 20.32
N HIS A 41 4.82 38.50 19.73
CA HIS A 41 3.87 37.65 19.02
C HIS A 41 3.82 36.22 19.58
N LYS A 42 2.62 35.66 19.76
CA LYS A 42 2.42 34.33 20.39
C LYS A 42 2.96 33.15 19.57
N ASN A 43 3.07 33.31 18.26
CA ASN A 43 3.61 32.31 17.33
C ASN A 43 5.12 32.48 17.08
N PHE A 44 5.79 33.28 17.92
CA PHE A 44 7.24 33.45 17.92
C PHE A 44 7.79 32.96 19.26
N ARG A 45 8.54 31.86 19.24
CA ARG A 45 8.99 31.13 20.43
C ARG A 45 10.49 30.84 20.40
N ILE A 46 11.00 30.08 21.37
CA ILE A 46 12.42 29.77 21.51
C ILE A 46 12.67 28.29 21.20
N TRP A 47 13.65 28.03 20.35
CA TRP A 47 14.26 26.72 20.18
C TRP A 47 15.60 26.72 20.91
N TYR A 48 15.66 26.11 22.09
CA TYR A 48 16.80 26.25 22.98
C TYR A 48 18.01 25.42 22.51
N ASP A 49 19.23 25.95 22.63
CA ASP A 49 20.45 25.29 22.17
C ASP A 49 21.57 25.45 23.22
N PRO A 50 21.76 24.47 24.12
CA PRO A 50 22.73 24.55 25.20
C PRO A 50 24.19 24.52 24.70
N GLY A 51 24.47 23.86 23.57
CA GLY A 51 25.81 23.85 22.97
C GLY A 51 26.22 25.25 22.51
N ASN A 52 25.28 26.01 21.93
CA ASN A 52 25.53 27.39 21.52
C ASN A 52 25.70 28.35 22.71
N ILE A 53 25.03 28.12 23.84
CA ILE A 53 25.25 28.92 25.06
C ILE A 53 26.72 28.83 25.48
N PHE A 54 27.29 27.63 25.54
CA PHE A 54 28.73 27.49 25.82
C PHE A 54 29.58 28.08 24.70
N TYR A 55 29.27 27.81 23.43
CA TYR A 55 30.07 28.27 22.29
C TYR A 55 30.21 29.79 22.25
N TYR A 56 29.11 30.53 22.43
CA TYR A 56 29.12 31.99 22.35
C TYR A 56 29.52 32.68 23.66
N SER A 57 29.53 31.97 24.78
CA SER A 57 30.07 32.47 26.05
C SER A 57 31.53 32.09 26.29
N GLU A 58 32.23 31.50 25.30
CA GLU A 58 33.59 30.97 25.48
C GLU A 58 33.70 29.93 26.61
N GLY A 59 32.62 29.19 26.85
CA GLY A 59 32.52 28.21 27.93
C GLY A 59 32.32 28.80 29.33
N THR A 60 32.01 30.10 29.45
CA THR A 60 31.87 30.79 30.74
C THR A 60 30.45 30.77 31.31
N LEU A 61 29.43 30.63 30.45
CA LEU A 61 28.03 30.55 30.86
C LEU A 61 27.54 29.10 30.75
N ASP A 62 27.16 28.53 31.89
CA ASP A 62 26.57 27.20 31.96
C ASP A 62 25.11 27.22 31.47
N PRO A 63 24.71 26.37 30.50
CA PRO A 63 23.33 26.27 30.05
C PRO A 63 22.32 25.93 31.16
N VAL A 64 22.73 25.24 32.23
CA VAL A 64 21.86 25.00 33.39
C VAL A 64 21.50 26.31 34.10
N CYS A 65 22.43 27.25 34.16
CA CYS A 65 22.22 28.58 34.73
C CYS A 65 21.49 29.53 33.78
N ASP A 66 21.62 29.32 32.47
CA ASP A 66 20.98 30.14 31.44
C ASP A 66 19.51 29.73 31.17
N ALA A 67 19.19 28.43 31.20
CA ALA A 67 17.85 27.89 30.94
C ALA A 67 16.68 28.56 31.71
N PRO A 68 16.80 28.92 33.01
CA PRO A 68 15.75 29.66 33.73
C PRO A 68 15.30 30.95 33.02
N SER A 69 16.20 31.58 32.27
CA SER A 69 15.93 32.84 31.58
C SER A 69 14.94 32.67 30.42
N VAL A 70 14.57 31.46 30.01
CA VAL A 70 13.66 31.21 28.88
C VAL A 70 12.38 30.46 29.29
N ASP A 71 12.09 30.39 30.59
CA ASP A 71 10.88 29.78 31.14
C ASP A 71 9.60 30.27 30.43
N GLY A 72 8.74 29.32 30.04
CA GLY A 72 7.47 29.54 29.35
C GLY A 72 7.56 29.83 27.85
N LEU A 73 8.77 29.90 27.27
CA LEU A 73 8.97 30.29 25.87
C LEU A 73 9.54 29.19 24.98
N VAL A 74 10.05 28.10 25.55
CA VAL A 74 10.73 27.04 24.80
C VAL A 74 9.73 26.06 24.19
N THR A 75 9.84 25.82 22.89
CA THR A 75 9.00 24.86 22.14
C THR A 75 9.78 23.70 21.52
N GLY A 76 11.11 23.76 21.52
CA GLY A 76 11.99 22.66 21.11
C GLY A 76 13.42 22.87 21.57
N VAL A 77 14.24 21.82 21.48
CA VAL A 77 15.65 21.87 21.90
C VAL A 77 16.56 21.27 20.82
N CYS A 78 17.62 22.01 20.46
CA CYS A 78 18.77 21.46 19.75
C CYS A 78 19.63 20.67 20.74
N VAL A 79 19.72 19.36 20.57
CA VAL A 79 20.66 18.52 21.30
C VAL A 79 22.03 18.71 20.65
N LYS A 80 22.76 19.71 21.14
CA LYS A 80 24.09 20.09 20.66
C LYS A 80 25.03 20.17 21.84
N ASP A 81 26.13 19.43 21.76
CA ASP A 81 27.14 19.40 22.79
C ASP A 81 28.27 20.37 22.47
N TYR A 82 29.17 20.59 23.44
CA TYR A 82 30.26 21.53 23.32
C TYR A 82 31.53 20.97 23.93
N ARG A 83 32.66 21.22 23.26
CA ARG A 83 34.02 21.03 23.78
C ARG A 83 34.78 22.34 23.68
N HIS A 84 35.45 22.70 24.77
CA HIS A 84 36.29 23.91 24.83
C HIS A 84 37.48 23.78 23.86
N PRO A 85 37.90 24.85 23.16
CA PRO A 85 37.43 26.24 23.27
C PRO A 85 36.21 26.62 22.42
N LYS A 86 36.04 26.05 21.23
CA LYS A 86 34.98 26.41 20.27
C LYS A 86 34.62 25.24 19.35
N ASP A 87 34.31 24.10 19.93
CA ASP A 87 33.93 22.92 19.16
C ASP A 87 32.52 22.48 19.54
N VAL A 88 31.66 22.38 18.54
CA VAL A 88 30.28 21.88 18.65
C VAL A 88 30.01 20.74 17.67
N ALA A 89 30.99 20.34 16.88
CA ALA A 89 30.96 19.09 16.13
C ALA A 89 31.31 17.95 17.10
N VAL A 90 30.47 17.81 18.12
CA VAL A 90 30.67 16.92 19.27
C VAL A 90 29.42 16.08 19.41
N THR A 91 29.60 14.76 19.53
CA THR A 91 28.50 13.84 19.77
C THR A 91 27.88 14.11 21.14
N PRO A 92 26.56 14.34 21.23
CA PRO A 92 25.87 14.50 22.51
C PRO A 92 26.22 13.42 23.52
N GLY A 93 26.57 13.85 24.74
CA GLY A 93 27.00 12.98 25.83
C GLY A 93 28.51 12.79 25.91
N THR A 94 29.28 13.43 25.03
CA THR A 94 30.76 13.35 25.02
C THR A 94 31.45 14.69 25.23
N GLY A 95 30.67 15.78 25.35
CA GLY A 95 31.15 17.12 25.62
C GLY A 95 30.81 17.58 27.04
N ARG A 96 30.60 18.89 27.18
CA ARG A 96 30.46 19.60 28.46
C ARG A 96 29.01 19.85 28.86
N VAL A 97 28.05 19.70 27.96
CA VAL A 97 26.63 19.99 28.29
C VAL A 97 26.09 18.94 29.25
N ASP A 98 25.63 19.37 30.42
CA ASP A 98 24.87 18.55 31.35
C ASP A 98 23.41 18.44 30.87
N PHE A 99 23.19 17.62 29.84
CA PHE A 99 21.86 17.40 29.25
C PHE A 99 20.80 16.98 30.29
N PRO A 100 21.04 16.03 31.22
CA PRO A 100 20.08 15.72 32.26
C PRO A 100 19.59 16.96 33.02
N ARG A 101 20.52 17.79 33.49
CA ARG A 101 20.20 18.96 34.32
C ARG A 101 19.57 20.09 33.51
N VAL A 102 20.01 20.30 32.26
CA VAL A 102 19.39 21.26 31.34
C VAL A 102 17.95 20.87 31.05
N LEU A 103 17.68 19.60 30.71
CA LEU A 103 16.32 19.13 30.41
C LEU A 103 15.42 19.13 31.64
N GLU A 104 15.94 18.81 32.82
CA GLU A 104 15.24 19.01 34.09
C GLU A 104 14.86 20.49 34.27
N ARG A 105 15.81 21.42 34.10
CA ARG A 105 15.52 22.83 34.32
C ARG A 105 14.53 23.39 33.30
N LEU A 106 14.61 23.00 32.03
CA LEU A 106 13.65 23.41 31.01
C LEU A 106 12.24 22.89 31.33
N ARG A 107 12.12 21.66 31.85
CA ARG A 107 10.82 21.12 32.32
C ARG A 107 10.25 21.93 33.47
N ASP A 108 11.06 22.29 34.46
CA ASP A 108 10.65 23.19 35.55
C ASP A 108 10.19 24.55 35.03
N GLY A 109 10.75 24.99 33.90
CA GLY A 109 10.40 26.20 33.18
C GLY A 109 9.15 26.09 32.29
N GLY A 110 8.45 24.95 32.30
CA GLY A 110 7.23 24.74 31.52
C GLY A 110 7.42 24.11 30.14
N PHE A 111 8.63 23.65 29.79
CA PHE A 111 8.83 22.84 28.58
C PHE A 111 8.27 21.43 28.79
N GLY A 112 7.13 21.14 28.13
CA GLY A 112 6.46 19.83 28.16
C GLY A 112 7.14 18.78 27.26
N PRO A 113 6.45 17.68 26.92
CA PRO A 113 6.94 16.73 25.92
C PRO A 113 7.04 17.42 24.55
N GLY A 114 8.24 17.90 24.22
CA GLY A 114 8.55 18.65 23.01
C GLY A 114 9.64 17.99 22.16
N PRO A 115 9.82 18.45 20.91
CA PRO A 115 10.82 17.92 20.00
C PRO A 115 12.25 18.19 20.51
N LEU A 116 13.08 17.14 20.46
CA LEU A 116 14.53 17.19 20.65
C LEU A 116 15.19 16.82 19.32
N VAL A 117 16.08 17.67 18.81
CA VAL A 117 16.75 17.44 17.52
C VAL A 117 18.26 17.44 17.71
N ILE A 118 18.92 16.34 17.37
CA ILE A 118 20.39 16.27 17.34
C ILE A 118 20.89 17.10 16.16
N GLU A 119 21.53 18.24 16.45
CA GLU A 119 21.99 19.18 15.42
C GLU A 119 23.39 18.82 14.91
N CYS A 120 24.26 18.33 15.78
CA CYS A 120 25.65 18.02 15.46
C CYS A 120 26.09 16.70 16.11
N VAL A 121 27.02 16.03 15.45
CA VAL A 121 27.78 14.90 15.98
C VAL A 121 29.26 15.08 15.60
N ALA A 122 30.15 14.27 16.17
CA ALA A 122 31.55 14.30 15.77
C ALA A 122 31.72 14.06 14.27
N ALA A 123 32.50 14.92 13.61
CA ALA A 123 32.77 14.84 12.18
C ALA A 123 33.60 13.58 11.84
N GLY A 124 33.31 12.99 10.69
CA GLY A 124 34.03 11.83 10.16
C GLY A 124 33.53 11.46 8.76
N ASP A 125 34.00 10.32 8.24
CA ASP A 125 33.41 9.74 7.03
C ASP A 125 31.93 9.33 7.25
N VAL A 126 31.23 8.92 6.19
CA VAL A 126 29.80 8.56 6.28
C VAL A 126 29.55 7.44 7.31
N LYS A 127 30.44 6.45 7.39
CA LYS A 127 30.28 5.32 8.32
C LYS A 127 30.48 5.77 9.76
N GLN A 128 31.48 6.62 10.00
CA GLN A 128 31.75 7.22 11.30
C GLN A 128 30.61 8.14 11.73
N SER A 129 30.11 8.99 10.83
CA SER A 129 29.00 9.91 11.11
C SER A 129 27.72 9.17 11.48
N ILE A 130 27.41 8.07 10.79
CA ILE A 130 26.27 7.20 11.12
C ILE A 130 26.46 6.56 12.50
N ALA A 131 27.67 6.10 12.84
CA ALA A 131 27.94 5.53 14.16
C ALA A 131 27.79 6.58 15.27
N GLN A 132 28.28 7.81 15.06
CA GLN A 132 28.12 8.89 16.03
C GLN A 132 26.66 9.33 16.18
N ALA A 133 25.88 9.35 15.10
CA ALA A 133 24.44 9.60 15.16
C ALA A 133 23.69 8.52 15.98
N ARG A 134 24.09 7.25 15.87
CA ARG A 134 23.53 6.17 16.71
C ARG A 134 23.87 6.37 18.19
N ASN A 135 25.14 6.65 18.49
CA ASN A 135 25.57 6.91 19.86
C ASN A 135 24.82 8.08 20.48
N ALA A 136 24.65 9.19 19.74
CA ALA A 136 23.90 10.35 20.19
C ALA A 136 22.42 10.00 20.45
N ARG A 137 21.80 9.21 19.57
CA ARG A 137 20.43 8.72 19.76
C ARG A 137 20.33 7.85 21.01
N GLU A 138 21.20 6.86 21.19
CA GLU A 138 21.20 5.96 22.34
C GLU A 138 21.40 6.73 23.65
N PHE A 139 22.31 7.71 23.68
CA PHE A 139 22.49 8.61 24.81
C PHE A 139 21.20 9.36 25.15
N MET A 140 20.53 9.95 24.13
CA MET A 140 19.26 10.64 24.37
C MET A 140 18.17 9.68 24.82
N GLU A 141 18.10 8.47 24.27
CA GLU A 141 17.19 7.42 24.70
C GLU A 141 17.45 6.95 26.13
N GLN A 142 18.66 7.09 26.67
CA GLN A 142 18.92 6.85 28.10
C GLN A 142 18.37 7.99 28.97
N LEU A 143 18.42 9.24 28.48
CA LEU A 143 18.04 10.43 29.25
C LEU A 143 16.54 10.69 29.29
N VAL A 144 15.86 10.53 28.15
CA VAL A 144 14.40 10.76 28.04
C VAL A 144 13.62 9.44 27.97
N GLY A 145 14.34 8.33 28.14
CA GLY A 145 13.89 6.98 27.84
C GLY A 145 13.78 6.74 26.31
N PRO A 146 13.60 5.48 25.85
CA PRO A 146 13.51 5.19 24.43
C PRO A 146 12.41 6.03 23.77
N ALA A 147 12.41 6.21 22.44
CA ALA A 147 11.30 6.90 21.76
C ALA A 147 9.89 6.30 22.07
N SER A 148 9.85 5.15 22.77
CA SER A 148 8.70 4.46 23.35
C SER A 148 8.35 4.79 24.81
N SER A 149 9.10 5.62 25.54
CA SER A 149 8.74 6.11 26.89
C SER A 149 8.14 7.51 26.82
N ILE A 150 7.00 7.58 26.13
CA ILE A 150 5.88 8.32 26.68
C ILE A 150 5.67 7.75 28.09
N MET A 151 5.44 8.62 29.09
CA MET A 151 4.95 8.21 30.41
C MET A 151 3.93 7.07 30.26
N PRO A 152 3.76 6.17 31.24
CA PRO A 152 2.60 5.29 31.22
C PRO A 152 1.38 6.21 31.11
N VAL A 153 0.84 6.30 29.89
CA VAL A 153 -0.57 6.51 29.68
C VAL A 153 -1.15 5.47 30.62
N THR A 154 -1.77 5.94 31.70
CA THR A 154 -2.72 5.13 32.47
C THR A 154 -3.34 4.14 31.48
N MET A 155 -3.27 2.84 31.74
CA MET A 155 -3.76 1.77 30.85
C MET A 155 -5.24 1.98 30.45
N SER A 156 -5.52 2.97 29.60
CA SER A 156 -6.83 3.54 29.34
C SER A 156 -6.84 4.56 28.19
N ASP A 157 -5.89 4.54 27.25
CA ASP A 157 -6.13 5.14 25.93
C ASP A 157 -5.15 4.59 24.88
N GLN A 158 -5.46 3.40 24.34
CA GLN A 158 -5.00 3.12 22.99
C GLN A 158 -5.63 4.19 22.09
N ALA A 159 -4.82 4.87 21.29
CA ALA A 159 -5.32 5.87 20.35
C ALA A 159 -6.49 5.27 19.57
N VAL A 160 -7.65 5.94 19.64
CA VAL A 160 -8.90 5.46 19.06
C VAL A 160 -8.71 5.28 17.56
N LEU A 161 -9.02 4.08 17.07
CA LEU A 161 -9.01 3.81 15.64
C LEU A 161 -10.15 4.59 14.97
N HIS A 162 -9.81 5.33 13.92
CA HIS A 162 -10.78 5.96 13.03
C HIS A 162 -10.80 5.21 11.70
N ALA A 163 -11.99 5.07 11.13
CA ALA A 163 -12.18 4.53 9.80
C ALA A 163 -13.13 5.41 8.99
N GLY A 164 -12.81 5.60 7.72
CA GLY A 164 -13.69 6.24 6.75
C GLY A 164 -13.69 5.48 5.44
N VAL A 165 -14.79 5.54 4.71
CA VAL A 165 -15.01 4.77 3.49
C VAL A 165 -15.65 5.64 2.43
N ALA A 166 -15.22 5.48 1.19
CA ALA A 166 -15.79 6.20 0.06
C ALA A 166 -15.51 5.46 -1.25
N ALA A 167 -16.33 5.73 -2.26
CA ALA A 167 -16.15 5.19 -3.60
C ALA A 167 -16.07 6.32 -4.64
N ALA A 168 -15.40 6.06 -5.75
CA ALA A 168 -15.42 6.87 -6.96
C ALA A 168 -15.86 6.00 -8.14
N ASP A 169 -16.66 6.57 -9.05
CA ASP A 169 -16.89 5.96 -10.35
C ASP A 169 -15.60 6.08 -11.18
N ILE A 170 -15.17 4.98 -11.76
CA ILE A 170 -13.99 4.89 -12.63
C ILE A 170 -14.37 4.30 -13.99
N THR A 171 -15.65 4.31 -14.37
CA THR A 171 -16.15 3.74 -15.62
C THR A 171 -15.67 4.57 -16.82
N PRO A 172 -14.94 3.97 -17.79
CA PRO A 172 -14.54 4.67 -19.01
C PRO A 172 -15.75 4.95 -19.93
N PRO A 173 -15.62 5.88 -20.89
CA PRO A 173 -16.65 6.09 -21.90
C PRO A 173 -16.88 4.84 -22.78
N VAL A 174 -18.09 4.75 -23.34
CA VAL A 174 -18.44 3.76 -24.37
C VAL A 174 -17.52 3.93 -25.59
N GLY A 175 -17.10 2.81 -26.19
CA GLY A 175 -16.12 2.77 -27.28
C GLY A 175 -14.67 2.64 -26.83
N TYR A 176 -14.38 2.80 -25.53
CA TYR A 176 -13.03 2.54 -25.00
C TYR A 176 -12.72 1.03 -25.01
N ARG A 177 -11.43 0.68 -25.19
CA ARG A 177 -11.00 -0.73 -25.29
C ARG A 177 -11.15 -1.46 -23.97
N MET A 178 -11.49 -2.74 -24.04
CA MET A 178 -11.64 -3.62 -22.88
C MET A 178 -10.43 -4.55 -22.73
N SER A 179 -10.05 -4.83 -21.49
CA SER A 179 -8.99 -5.79 -21.15
C SER A 179 -9.55 -7.19 -20.90
N GLY A 180 -8.67 -8.17 -20.68
CA GLY A 180 -9.02 -9.56 -20.33
C GLY A 180 -8.66 -10.59 -21.40
N TYR A 181 -8.78 -10.20 -22.67
CA TYR A 181 -8.61 -11.10 -23.80
C TYR A 181 -7.53 -10.62 -24.77
N PHE A 182 -6.98 -11.55 -25.56
CA PHE A 182 -5.94 -11.27 -26.57
C PHE A 182 -6.48 -10.72 -27.89
N SER A 183 -7.75 -10.31 -27.93
CA SER A 183 -8.41 -9.72 -29.08
C SER A 183 -8.93 -8.33 -28.74
N GLU A 184 -8.92 -7.41 -29.71
CA GLU A 184 -9.50 -6.08 -29.51
C GLU A 184 -11.01 -6.19 -29.26
N ARG A 185 -11.45 -5.61 -28.14
CA ARG A 185 -12.84 -5.52 -27.73
C ARG A 185 -13.15 -4.09 -27.36
N LEU A 186 -14.28 -3.57 -27.84
CA LEU A 186 -14.74 -2.23 -27.54
C LEU A 186 -15.97 -2.32 -26.63
N ALA A 187 -16.01 -1.47 -25.61
CA ALA A 187 -17.17 -1.38 -24.75
C ALA A 187 -18.37 -0.80 -25.51
N THR A 188 -19.50 -1.50 -25.43
CA THR A 188 -20.79 -1.11 -26.03
C THR A 188 -21.76 -0.48 -25.03
N GLY A 189 -21.38 -0.45 -23.75
CA GLY A 189 -22.22 0.05 -22.66
C GLY A 189 -21.71 -0.40 -21.30
N THR A 190 -22.52 -0.17 -20.27
CA THR A 190 -22.22 -0.52 -18.87
C THR A 190 -23.37 -1.33 -18.32
N LEU A 191 -23.09 -2.56 -17.86
CA LEU A 191 -24.06 -3.39 -17.15
C LEU A 191 -24.17 -2.95 -15.68
N ASN A 192 -23.03 -2.68 -15.04
CA ASN A 192 -22.93 -2.04 -13.74
C ASN A 192 -21.64 -1.22 -13.67
N PRO A 193 -21.65 -0.07 -12.95
CA PRO A 193 -20.53 0.87 -12.94
C PRO A 193 -19.31 0.27 -12.25
N LEU A 194 -18.13 0.58 -12.80
CA LEU A 194 -16.85 0.22 -12.21
C LEU A 194 -16.49 1.26 -11.14
N LYS A 195 -16.09 0.81 -9.95
CA LYS A 195 -15.75 1.71 -8.84
C LYS A 195 -14.32 1.50 -8.33
N ALA A 196 -13.71 2.58 -7.83
CA ALA A 196 -12.61 2.51 -6.86
C ALA A 196 -13.20 2.69 -5.46
N ARG A 197 -13.13 1.67 -4.62
CA ARG A 197 -13.66 1.68 -3.23
C ARG A 197 -12.51 1.78 -2.25
N ALA A 198 -12.48 2.82 -1.44
CA ALA A 198 -11.42 3.12 -0.49
C ALA A 198 -11.89 2.97 0.95
N MET A 199 -11.05 2.36 1.79
CA MET A 199 -11.14 2.34 3.25
C MET A 199 -9.88 2.97 3.82
N VAL A 200 -10.03 4.09 4.53
CA VAL A 200 -8.94 4.77 5.23
C VAL A 200 -9.01 4.44 6.71
N LEU A 201 -7.89 4.03 7.28
CA LEU A 201 -7.71 3.73 8.70
C LEU A 201 -6.71 4.70 9.30
N THR A 202 -6.99 5.22 10.49
CA THR A 202 -6.10 6.14 11.21
C THR A 202 -6.04 5.74 12.69
N GLN A 203 -4.82 5.59 13.22
CA GLN A 203 -4.60 5.31 14.63
C GLN A 203 -3.34 6.04 15.12
N GLY A 204 -3.51 6.99 16.04
CA GLY A 204 -2.41 7.85 16.47
C GLY A 204 -1.80 8.59 15.28
N ARG A 205 -0.48 8.39 15.05
CA ARG A 205 0.24 8.98 13.91
C ARG A 205 0.14 8.15 12.62
N THR A 206 -0.30 6.90 12.71
CA THR A 206 -0.34 5.99 11.57
C THR A 206 -1.63 6.19 10.79
N ARG A 207 -1.51 6.35 9.47
CA ARG A 207 -2.64 6.42 8.55
C ARG A 207 -2.37 5.49 7.37
N ALA A 208 -3.38 4.74 6.94
CA ALA A 208 -3.27 3.80 5.83
C ALA A 208 -4.56 3.81 5.00
N ALA A 209 -4.47 3.45 3.73
CA ALA A 209 -5.64 3.25 2.88
C ALA A 209 -5.57 1.91 2.16
N ILE A 210 -6.71 1.25 2.02
CA ILE A 210 -6.91 0.06 1.19
C ILE A 210 -7.93 0.43 0.13
N VAL A 211 -7.59 0.24 -1.14
CA VAL A 211 -8.46 0.56 -2.27
C VAL A 211 -8.62 -0.66 -3.18
N CYS A 212 -9.85 -1.04 -3.48
CA CYS A 212 -10.16 -2.08 -4.46
C CYS A 212 -10.82 -1.43 -5.69
N CYS A 213 -10.23 -1.62 -6.86
CA CYS A 213 -10.66 -1.00 -8.12
C CYS A 213 -11.25 -2.06 -9.06
N ASP A 214 -12.43 -1.80 -9.60
CA ASP A 214 -13.12 -2.68 -10.55
C ASP A 214 -12.48 -2.61 -11.95
N ILE A 215 -11.23 -3.08 -12.05
CA ILE A 215 -10.41 -3.16 -13.26
C ILE A 215 -9.61 -4.47 -13.25
N ILE A 216 -8.98 -4.80 -14.37
CA ILE A 216 -8.21 -6.05 -14.49
C ILE A 216 -6.91 -6.06 -13.65
N GLY A 217 -6.26 -4.91 -13.50
CA GLY A 217 -4.92 -4.78 -12.95
C GLY A 217 -4.47 -3.33 -13.01
N LEU A 218 -3.60 -2.92 -12.09
CA LEU A 218 -3.04 -1.57 -12.04
C LEU A 218 -1.74 -1.48 -12.83
N SER A 219 -1.57 -0.44 -13.64
CA SER A 219 -0.25 -0.10 -14.20
C SER A 219 0.62 0.59 -13.14
N PRO A 220 1.95 0.43 -13.16
CA PRO A 220 2.85 1.12 -12.25
C PRO A 220 2.68 2.65 -12.29
N THR A 221 2.45 3.19 -13.49
CA THR A 221 2.32 4.63 -13.70
C THR A 221 1.03 5.18 -13.08
N ALA A 222 -0.12 4.54 -13.33
CA ALA A 222 -1.40 4.97 -12.76
C ALA A 222 -1.41 4.81 -11.23
N SER A 223 -0.86 3.70 -10.73
CA SER A 223 -0.70 3.44 -9.30
C SER A 223 0.19 4.48 -8.61
N ALA A 224 1.35 4.80 -9.18
CA ALA A 224 2.26 5.81 -8.63
C ALA A 224 1.64 7.22 -8.67
N GLN A 225 0.94 7.57 -9.76
CA GLN A 225 0.23 8.85 -9.88
C GLN A 225 -0.89 8.97 -8.84
N ALA A 226 -1.73 7.94 -8.70
CA ALA A 226 -2.79 7.91 -7.71
C ALA A 226 -2.26 8.07 -6.28
N ARG A 227 -1.19 7.32 -5.94
CA ARG A 227 -0.55 7.40 -4.62
C ARG A 227 0.08 8.76 -4.36
N LYS A 228 0.71 9.38 -5.37
CA LYS A 228 1.27 10.73 -5.27
C LYS A 228 0.18 11.77 -4.98
N ILE A 229 -0.91 11.76 -5.76
CA ILE A 229 -2.02 12.71 -5.58
C ILE A 229 -2.67 12.51 -4.22
N ALA A 230 -3.04 11.27 -3.88
CA ALA A 230 -3.67 10.95 -2.59
C ALA A 230 -2.78 11.32 -1.40
N SER A 231 -1.47 11.06 -1.48
CA SER A 231 -0.53 11.41 -0.42
C SER A 231 -0.45 12.91 -0.20
N ALA A 232 -0.37 13.69 -1.27
CA ALA A 232 -0.35 15.16 -1.19
C ALA A 232 -1.65 15.74 -0.60
N GLU A 233 -2.81 15.19 -0.99
CA GLU A 233 -4.12 15.70 -0.54
C GLU A 233 -4.47 15.29 0.89
N THR A 234 -4.06 14.08 1.28
CA THR A 234 -4.50 13.50 2.56
C THR A 234 -3.43 13.53 3.62
N GLY A 235 -2.15 13.63 3.27
CA GLY A 235 -1.02 13.44 4.19
C GLY A 235 -0.78 11.98 4.58
N ILE A 236 -1.45 11.01 3.95
CA ILE A 236 -1.14 9.59 4.12
C ILE A 236 0.14 9.27 3.32
N PRO A 237 1.18 8.67 3.92
CA PRO A 237 2.39 8.30 3.17
C PRO A 237 2.07 7.39 1.99
N ALA A 238 2.75 7.56 0.86
CA ALA A 238 2.48 6.78 -0.35
C ALA A 238 2.69 5.27 -0.13
N GLU A 239 3.66 4.91 0.71
CA GLU A 239 3.96 3.56 1.17
C GLU A 239 2.89 2.95 2.10
N ASN A 240 1.91 3.74 2.56
CA ASN A 240 0.77 3.31 3.35
C ASN A 240 -0.53 3.20 2.53
N LEU A 241 -0.46 3.38 1.21
CA LEU A 241 -1.59 3.28 0.29
C LEU A 241 -1.52 1.94 -0.45
N LEU A 242 -2.39 1.00 -0.08
CA LEU A 242 -2.58 -0.28 -0.76
C LEU A 242 -3.65 -0.12 -1.83
N LEU A 243 -3.24 -0.15 -3.10
CA LEU A 243 -4.15 -0.14 -4.24
C LEU A 243 -4.20 -1.53 -4.87
N ALA A 244 -5.38 -2.12 -4.99
CA ALA A 244 -5.61 -3.44 -5.59
C ALA A 244 -6.65 -3.35 -6.71
N ALA A 245 -6.51 -4.22 -7.71
CA ALA A 245 -7.53 -4.45 -8.73
C ALA A 245 -8.38 -5.67 -8.37
N THR A 246 -9.66 -5.67 -8.71
CA THR A 246 -10.52 -6.85 -8.52
C THR A 246 -10.26 -7.94 -9.54
N HIS A 247 -9.62 -7.63 -10.66
CA HIS A 247 -9.38 -8.55 -11.79
C HIS A 247 -10.58 -8.75 -12.74
N THR A 248 -11.51 -7.81 -12.84
CA THR A 248 -12.61 -7.95 -13.82
C THR A 248 -12.12 -7.95 -15.28
N HIS A 249 -12.55 -8.95 -16.06
CA HIS A 249 -12.28 -9.10 -17.50
C HIS A 249 -13.22 -8.28 -18.40
N THR A 250 -14.08 -7.48 -17.80
CA THR A 250 -14.94 -6.51 -18.48
C THR A 250 -14.65 -5.09 -17.99
N GLY A 251 -13.36 -4.76 -17.81
CA GLY A 251 -12.85 -3.42 -17.51
C GLY A 251 -12.00 -2.83 -18.64
N PRO A 252 -11.45 -1.61 -18.49
CA PRO A 252 -10.66 -0.92 -19.52
C PRO A 252 -9.30 -1.55 -19.79
N LEU A 253 -8.89 -1.54 -21.06
CA LEU A 253 -7.52 -1.75 -21.51
C LEU A 253 -6.85 -0.39 -21.71
N TYR A 254 -6.15 0.09 -20.69
CA TYR A 254 -5.58 1.44 -20.65
C TYR A 254 -4.04 1.48 -20.60
N GLY A 255 -3.39 0.32 -20.59
CA GLY A 255 -1.94 0.24 -20.48
C GLY A 255 -1.35 -1.09 -20.95
N GLY A 256 -0.02 -1.14 -21.03
CA GLY A 256 0.74 -2.33 -21.40
C GLY A 256 0.88 -2.56 -22.91
N ALA A 257 1.61 -3.62 -23.27
CA ALA A 257 2.02 -3.88 -24.65
C ALA A 257 0.83 -4.14 -25.61
N LEU A 258 -0.27 -4.72 -25.12
CA LEU A 258 -1.45 -4.99 -25.94
C LEU A 258 -2.21 -3.71 -26.28
N ARG A 259 -2.42 -2.80 -25.30
CA ARG A 259 -2.92 -1.45 -25.55
C ARG A 259 -2.04 -0.73 -26.58
N ASN A 260 -0.72 -0.74 -26.38
CA ASN A 260 0.21 -0.07 -27.28
C ASN A 260 0.18 -0.63 -28.71
N HIS A 261 -0.08 -1.93 -28.86
CA HIS A 261 -0.24 -2.56 -30.17
C HIS A 261 -1.51 -2.06 -30.88
N PHE A 262 -2.68 -2.16 -30.24
CA PHE A 262 -3.94 -1.72 -30.85
C PHE A 262 -3.98 -0.22 -31.09
N HIS A 263 -3.45 0.58 -30.17
CA HIS A 263 -3.28 2.02 -30.35
C HIS A 263 -2.50 2.35 -31.62
N ARG A 264 -1.35 1.68 -31.82
CA ARG A 264 -0.52 1.89 -33.01
C ARG A 264 -1.25 1.53 -34.30
N LEU A 265 -1.93 0.38 -34.33
CA LEU A 265 -2.73 -0.04 -35.49
C LEU A 265 -3.83 0.98 -35.82
N ALA A 266 -4.51 1.51 -34.80
CA ALA A 266 -5.55 2.52 -34.98
C ALA A 266 -4.99 3.84 -35.54
N VAL A 267 -3.85 4.31 -35.02
CA VAL A 267 -3.17 5.51 -35.51
C VAL A 267 -2.66 5.32 -36.94
N GLU A 268 -2.04 4.18 -37.26
CA GLU A 268 -1.57 3.87 -38.62
C GLU A 268 -2.73 3.85 -39.63
N LYS A 269 -3.89 3.33 -39.22
CA LYS A 269 -5.07 3.24 -40.07
C LYS A 269 -5.84 4.56 -40.23
N ASN A 270 -5.99 5.34 -39.16
CA ASN A 270 -6.92 6.47 -39.11
C ASN A 270 -6.24 7.84 -38.88
N GLY A 271 -4.92 7.88 -38.68
CA GLY A 271 -4.16 9.09 -38.28
C GLY A 271 -4.34 9.49 -36.81
N SER A 272 -5.30 8.89 -36.10
CA SER A 272 -5.54 9.03 -34.67
C SER A 272 -6.16 7.75 -34.11
N ASP A 273 -6.26 7.63 -32.78
CA ASP A 273 -6.90 6.47 -32.14
C ASP A 273 -8.31 6.83 -31.65
N PRO A 274 -9.38 6.45 -32.38
CA PRO A 274 -10.74 6.80 -32.00
C PRO A 274 -11.24 6.12 -30.73
N CYS A 275 -10.53 5.08 -30.24
CA CYS A 275 -10.90 4.35 -29.02
C CYS A 275 -10.32 4.99 -27.75
N GLU A 276 -9.41 5.96 -27.87
CA GLU A 276 -8.70 6.58 -26.75
C GLU A 276 -8.85 8.10 -26.78
N GLN A 277 -10.10 8.56 -26.71
CA GLN A 277 -10.47 9.98 -26.76
C GLN A 277 -10.23 10.71 -25.43
N VAL A 278 -9.97 9.98 -24.35
CA VAL A 278 -9.74 10.51 -23.00
C VAL A 278 -8.43 9.94 -22.43
N ASP A 279 -7.77 10.72 -21.58
CA ASP A 279 -6.66 10.25 -20.75
C ASP A 279 -7.21 9.45 -19.55
N TYR A 280 -7.71 8.25 -19.86
CA TYR A 280 -8.25 7.35 -18.84
C TYR A 280 -7.24 6.99 -17.75
N PRO A 281 -5.94 6.75 -18.01
CA PRO A 281 -4.95 6.54 -16.95
C PRO A 281 -4.93 7.66 -15.89
N SER A 282 -4.98 8.93 -16.32
CA SER A 282 -5.05 10.07 -15.39
C SER A 282 -6.40 10.13 -14.66
N GLN A 283 -7.52 9.92 -15.36
CA GLN A 283 -8.86 9.89 -14.74
C GLN A 283 -8.97 8.77 -13.69
N LEU A 284 -8.39 7.60 -13.96
CA LEU A 284 -8.33 6.49 -13.00
C LEU A 284 -7.51 6.89 -11.77
N ALA A 285 -6.35 7.51 -11.97
CA ALA A 285 -5.50 7.95 -10.86
C ALA A 285 -6.18 9.00 -9.98
N GLU A 286 -6.87 9.97 -10.60
CA GLU A 286 -7.68 10.98 -9.92
C GLU A 286 -8.89 10.37 -9.21
N GLY A 287 -9.57 9.40 -9.84
CA GLY A 287 -10.70 8.68 -9.25
C GLY A 287 -10.29 7.90 -7.98
N ILE A 288 -9.16 7.19 -8.05
CA ILE A 288 -8.57 6.50 -6.89
C ILE A 288 -8.21 7.50 -5.79
N ALA A 289 -7.48 8.57 -6.14
CA ALA A 289 -7.07 9.57 -5.16
C ALA A 289 -8.27 10.26 -4.50
N GLY A 290 -9.29 10.63 -5.29
CA GLY A 290 -10.53 11.22 -4.81
C GLY A 290 -11.33 10.29 -3.91
N ALA A 291 -11.36 8.97 -4.17
CA ALA A 291 -11.95 8.00 -3.25
C ALA A 291 -11.20 7.98 -1.91
N ILE A 292 -9.86 7.97 -1.93
CA ILE A 292 -9.04 8.02 -0.71
C ILE A 292 -9.27 9.33 0.05
N ALA A 293 -9.28 10.48 -0.63
CA ALA A 293 -9.50 11.79 -0.02
C ALA A 293 -10.87 11.86 0.66
N ARG A 294 -11.95 11.42 0.00
CA ARG A 294 -13.30 11.37 0.60
C ARG A 294 -13.39 10.37 1.76
N ALA A 295 -12.71 9.22 1.67
CA ALA A 295 -12.64 8.27 2.78
C ALA A 295 -11.88 8.89 3.97
N ALA A 296 -10.83 9.66 3.73
CA ALA A 296 -10.07 10.33 4.78
C ALA A 296 -10.88 11.43 5.48
N THR A 297 -11.68 12.21 4.76
CA THR A 297 -12.52 13.27 5.36
C THR A 297 -13.71 12.73 6.14
N THR A 298 -14.18 11.53 5.81
CA THR A 298 -15.28 10.85 6.51
C THR A 298 -14.81 9.95 7.65
N ALA A 299 -13.49 9.90 7.90
CA ALA A 299 -12.92 9.07 8.95
C ALA A 299 -13.42 9.48 10.34
N ARG A 300 -14.01 8.50 11.04
CA ARG A 300 -14.64 8.69 12.36
C ARG A 300 -14.28 7.52 13.29
N PRO A 301 -14.43 7.67 14.61
CA PRO A 301 -14.20 6.57 15.54
C PRO A 301 -14.93 5.31 15.09
N ALA A 302 -14.20 4.21 14.98
CA ALA A 302 -14.71 2.96 14.43
C ALA A 302 -14.13 1.75 15.14
N ARG A 303 -14.89 0.66 15.14
CA ARG A 303 -14.43 -0.67 15.56
C ARG A 303 -14.18 -1.52 14.33
N LEU A 304 -13.16 -2.37 14.40
CA LEU A 304 -12.92 -3.39 13.38
C LEU A 304 -13.31 -4.74 13.96
N GLU A 305 -13.98 -5.55 13.15
CA GLU A 305 -14.11 -6.97 13.40
C GLU A 305 -13.38 -7.71 12.28
N ALA A 306 -12.67 -8.79 12.62
CA ALA A 306 -11.96 -9.56 11.62
C ALA A 306 -12.13 -11.07 11.85
N GLY A 307 -12.07 -11.83 10.77
CA GLY A 307 -12.17 -13.27 10.85
C GLY A 307 -11.99 -13.95 9.51
N ARG A 308 -12.05 -15.28 9.56
CA ARG A 308 -11.89 -16.16 8.42
C ARG A 308 -12.90 -17.28 8.52
N ILE A 309 -13.63 -17.51 7.44
CA ILE A 309 -14.55 -18.65 7.28
C ILE A 309 -14.20 -19.37 5.97
N ARG A 310 -14.69 -20.60 5.77
CA ARG A 310 -14.46 -21.35 4.54
C ARG A 310 -15.67 -21.32 3.63
N GLN A 311 -15.44 -21.15 2.33
CA GLN A 311 -16.41 -21.36 1.26
C GLN A 311 -15.83 -22.31 0.21
N GLU A 312 -16.48 -23.46 0.03
CA GLU A 312 -16.09 -24.45 -0.97
C GLU A 312 -17.06 -24.46 -2.17
N GLY A 313 -16.67 -25.10 -3.26
CA GLY A 313 -17.53 -25.28 -4.44
C GLY A 313 -17.67 -24.07 -5.36
N LEU A 314 -16.94 -22.97 -5.10
CA LEU A 314 -16.87 -21.80 -5.97
C LEU A 314 -15.55 -21.70 -6.74
N SER A 315 -14.44 -22.08 -6.11
CA SER A 315 -13.08 -21.99 -6.66
C SER A 315 -12.51 -23.38 -7.00
N PHE A 316 -11.83 -23.47 -8.13
CA PHE A 316 -11.25 -24.70 -8.66
C PHE A 316 -9.87 -24.41 -9.26
N ASN A 317 -8.89 -25.26 -9.00
CA ASN A 317 -7.60 -25.14 -9.70
C ASN A 317 -7.81 -25.40 -11.20
N ARG A 318 -7.24 -24.54 -12.04
CA ARG A 318 -7.44 -24.57 -13.49
C ARG A 318 -6.31 -25.27 -14.26
N ARG A 319 -5.33 -25.82 -13.53
CA ARG A 319 -4.20 -26.62 -14.03
C ARG A 319 -4.37 -28.08 -13.64
N PHE A 320 -4.08 -28.99 -14.55
CA PHE A 320 -4.31 -30.43 -14.34
C PHE A 320 -3.13 -31.26 -14.84
N HIS A 321 -2.75 -32.28 -14.08
CA HIS A 321 -1.88 -33.34 -14.59
C HIS A 321 -2.69 -34.25 -15.50
N MET A 322 -2.14 -34.56 -16.66
CA MET A 322 -2.77 -35.35 -17.70
C MET A 322 -2.14 -36.75 -17.78
N LYS A 323 -2.85 -37.73 -18.35
CA LYS A 323 -2.36 -39.12 -18.50
C LYS A 323 -1.07 -39.24 -19.32
N ASN A 324 -0.80 -38.29 -20.22
CA ASN A 324 0.42 -38.23 -21.02
C ASN A 324 1.63 -37.65 -20.26
N GLY A 325 1.48 -37.29 -18.98
CA GLY A 325 2.55 -36.74 -18.14
C GLY A 325 2.67 -35.21 -18.16
N GLU A 326 1.94 -34.52 -19.04
CA GLU A 326 1.96 -33.05 -19.11
C GLU A 326 1.06 -32.40 -18.06
N VAL A 327 1.33 -31.12 -17.74
CA VAL A 327 0.37 -30.24 -17.05
C VAL A 327 -0.30 -29.33 -18.07
N ARG A 328 -1.63 -29.25 -18.03
CA ARG A 328 -2.43 -28.42 -18.96
C ARG A 328 -3.35 -27.46 -18.24
N PHE A 329 -3.45 -26.25 -18.79
CA PHE A 329 -4.41 -25.21 -18.41
C PHE A 329 -5.75 -25.50 -19.09
N ASN A 330 -6.83 -25.53 -18.31
CA ASN A 330 -8.21 -25.72 -18.78
C ASN A 330 -8.34 -26.79 -19.88
N PRO A 331 -8.02 -28.07 -19.61
CA PRO A 331 -7.99 -29.14 -20.61
C PRO A 331 -9.39 -29.53 -21.15
N GLY A 332 -10.45 -28.82 -20.78
CA GLY A 332 -11.82 -29.09 -21.17
C GLY A 332 -12.64 -29.78 -20.07
N VAL A 333 -13.95 -29.60 -20.15
CA VAL A 333 -14.92 -30.20 -19.23
C VAL A 333 -15.08 -31.69 -19.53
N LEU A 334 -15.14 -32.52 -18.49
CA LEU A 334 -15.26 -33.98 -18.58
C LEU A 334 -14.16 -34.63 -19.42
N ASN A 335 -12.98 -34.02 -19.49
CA ASN A 335 -11.86 -34.59 -20.24
C ASN A 335 -11.39 -35.89 -19.55
N PRO A 336 -11.45 -37.05 -20.22
CA PRO A 336 -11.11 -38.35 -19.63
C PRO A 336 -9.61 -38.53 -19.37
N ASP A 337 -8.77 -37.62 -19.86
CA ASP A 337 -7.31 -37.66 -19.68
C ASP A 337 -6.84 -36.87 -18.47
N ILE A 338 -7.74 -36.14 -17.79
CA ILE A 338 -7.43 -35.50 -16.51
C ILE A 338 -7.14 -36.60 -15.47
N VAL A 339 -5.98 -36.53 -14.84
CA VAL A 339 -5.61 -37.40 -13.70
C VAL A 339 -6.04 -36.74 -12.39
N ARG A 340 -5.60 -35.49 -12.17
CA ARG A 340 -5.90 -34.69 -10.97
C ARG A 340 -5.54 -33.21 -11.17
N PRO A 341 -6.08 -32.29 -10.36
CA PRO A 341 -5.57 -30.92 -10.25
C PRO A 341 -4.06 -30.87 -9.97
N ALA A 342 -3.38 -29.84 -10.50
CA ALA A 342 -1.93 -29.64 -10.34
C ALA A 342 -1.54 -28.90 -9.04
N GLY A 343 -2.50 -28.18 -8.45
CA GLY A 343 -2.35 -27.47 -7.18
C GLY A 343 -3.65 -27.49 -6.36
N PRO A 344 -3.60 -26.94 -5.13
CA PRO A 344 -4.76 -26.87 -4.24
C PRO A 344 -5.72 -25.75 -4.67
N ILE A 345 -6.69 -25.48 -3.80
CA ILE A 345 -7.47 -24.24 -3.78
C ILE A 345 -7.27 -23.55 -2.41
N ASP A 346 -7.61 -22.26 -2.34
CA ASP A 346 -7.75 -21.54 -1.08
C ASP A 346 -9.25 -21.24 -0.84
N PRO A 347 -9.92 -22.00 0.04
CA PRO A 347 -11.34 -21.83 0.33
C PRO A 347 -11.60 -20.74 1.38
N ASP A 348 -10.56 -20.10 1.93
CA ASP A 348 -10.74 -19.12 2.98
C ASP A 348 -11.35 -17.83 2.43
N VAL A 349 -12.44 -17.40 3.06
CA VAL A 349 -13.04 -16.08 2.95
C VAL A 349 -12.56 -15.25 4.13
N GLY A 350 -11.60 -14.36 3.86
CA GLY A 350 -11.11 -13.37 4.83
C GLY A 350 -12.07 -12.18 4.91
N ILE A 351 -12.36 -11.72 6.12
CA ILE A 351 -13.31 -10.63 6.36
C ILE A 351 -12.69 -9.62 7.33
N VAL A 352 -12.71 -8.34 6.96
CA VAL A 352 -12.49 -7.22 7.88
C VAL A 352 -13.68 -6.28 7.76
N SER A 353 -14.47 -6.16 8.82
CA SER A 353 -15.68 -5.34 8.87
C SER A 353 -15.43 -4.07 9.70
N VAL A 354 -15.90 -2.93 9.19
CA VAL A 354 -15.85 -1.64 9.88
C VAL A 354 -17.20 -1.34 10.50
N ARG A 355 -17.22 -1.00 11.78
CA ARG A 355 -18.41 -0.55 12.50
C ARG A 355 -18.28 0.86 13.03
N ASP A 356 -19.37 1.61 12.97
CA ASP A 356 -19.46 2.89 13.66
C ASP A 356 -19.68 2.71 15.18
N ALA A 357 -19.67 3.83 15.91
CA ALA A 357 -19.89 3.87 17.35
C ALA A 357 -21.27 3.34 17.79
N HIS A 358 -22.24 3.24 16.87
CA HIS A 358 -23.57 2.70 17.12
C HIS A 358 -23.69 1.21 16.74
N GLY A 359 -22.58 0.58 16.35
CA GLY A 359 -22.52 -0.83 15.97
C GLY A 359 -23.00 -1.12 14.55
N ARG A 360 -23.36 -0.09 13.76
CA ARG A 360 -23.75 -0.29 12.36
C ARG A 360 -22.52 -0.61 11.53
N ARG A 361 -22.62 -1.62 10.66
CA ARG A 361 -21.54 -1.97 9.72
C ARG A 361 -21.54 -0.96 8.58
N LEU A 362 -20.40 -0.32 8.36
CA LEU A 362 -20.22 0.68 7.30
C LEU A 362 -19.65 0.06 6.03
N ALA A 363 -18.73 -0.88 6.20
CA ALA A 363 -18.08 -1.56 5.10
C ALA A 363 -17.53 -2.91 5.53
N ALA A 364 -17.23 -3.76 4.55
CA ALA A 364 -16.39 -4.92 4.74
C ALA A 364 -15.40 -5.07 3.59
N LEU A 365 -14.15 -5.38 3.93
CA LEU A 365 -13.20 -6.00 3.01
C LEU A 365 -13.45 -7.51 3.01
N VAL A 366 -13.81 -8.04 1.85
CA VAL A 366 -14.01 -9.47 1.58
C VAL A 366 -12.85 -9.94 0.72
N ASN A 367 -12.10 -10.94 1.19
CA ASN A 367 -10.95 -11.50 0.49
C ASN A 367 -11.22 -12.97 0.16
N PHE A 368 -11.17 -13.33 -1.13
CA PHE A 368 -11.39 -14.70 -1.60
C PHE A 368 -10.60 -14.97 -2.88
N ALA A 369 -9.98 -16.15 -2.97
CA ALA A 369 -9.15 -16.56 -4.11
C ALA A 369 -10.02 -17.12 -5.25
N LEU A 370 -10.43 -16.24 -6.17
CA LEU A 370 -11.19 -16.60 -7.35
C LEU A 370 -10.99 -15.57 -8.47
N HIS A 371 -10.81 -16.04 -9.70
CA HIS A 371 -10.65 -15.20 -10.91
C HIS A 371 -11.99 -14.56 -11.33
N LEU A 372 -11.99 -13.28 -11.71
CA LEU A 372 -13.19 -12.52 -12.10
C LEU A 372 -13.40 -12.48 -13.63
N ASP A 373 -13.49 -13.67 -14.20
CA ASP A 373 -13.81 -13.89 -15.62
C ASP A 373 -15.17 -14.62 -15.75
N THR A 374 -16.16 -14.24 -14.96
CA THR A 374 -17.48 -14.91 -14.93
C THR A 374 -18.51 -14.15 -15.78
N THR A 375 -18.23 -12.89 -16.08
CA THR A 375 -18.98 -11.99 -16.95
C THR A 375 -18.21 -11.78 -18.24
N GLY A 376 -18.78 -12.22 -19.36
CA GLY A 376 -18.25 -11.98 -20.70
C GLY A 376 -18.95 -10.83 -21.44
N GLY A 377 -18.67 -10.70 -22.74
CA GLY A 377 -19.32 -9.72 -23.60
C GLY A 377 -18.67 -8.33 -23.53
N THR A 378 -19.39 -7.32 -24.05
CA THR A 378 -18.87 -5.96 -24.31
C THR A 378 -19.53 -4.89 -23.44
N LEU A 379 -20.15 -5.26 -22.32
CA LEU A 379 -20.64 -4.30 -21.33
C LEU A 379 -19.67 -4.26 -20.16
N TYR A 380 -19.37 -3.05 -19.65
CA TYR A 380 -18.59 -2.93 -18.42
C TYR A 380 -19.33 -3.57 -17.25
N ALA A 381 -18.61 -4.35 -16.45
CA ALA A 381 -19.14 -4.95 -15.24
C ALA A 381 -18.04 -5.21 -14.21
N THR A 382 -18.37 -5.02 -12.94
CA THR A 382 -17.56 -5.36 -11.76
C THR A 382 -17.39 -6.87 -11.57
N ASP A 383 -18.21 -7.70 -12.24
CA ASP A 383 -18.32 -9.16 -12.08
C ASP A 383 -19.06 -9.56 -10.77
N TYR A 384 -18.81 -10.74 -10.20
CA TYR A 384 -19.50 -11.23 -9.01
C TYR A 384 -19.38 -10.33 -7.75
N PRO A 385 -18.35 -9.48 -7.54
CA PRO A 385 -18.32 -8.56 -6.39
C PRO A 385 -19.49 -7.57 -6.37
N TYR A 386 -20.09 -7.24 -7.52
CA TYR A 386 -21.30 -6.44 -7.58
C TYR A 386 -22.44 -7.06 -6.76
N PHE A 387 -22.63 -8.37 -6.90
CA PHE A 387 -23.69 -9.10 -6.21
C PHE A 387 -23.36 -9.35 -4.74
N ILE A 388 -22.08 -9.33 -4.35
CA ILE A 388 -21.66 -9.31 -2.94
C ILE A 388 -22.15 -8.00 -2.30
N GLU A 389 -21.81 -6.86 -2.91
CA GLU A 389 -22.20 -5.53 -2.42
C GLU A 389 -23.72 -5.40 -2.30
N GLN A 390 -24.47 -5.71 -3.36
CA GLN A 390 -25.93 -5.63 -3.34
C GLN A 390 -26.59 -6.50 -2.26
N SER A 391 -26.10 -7.73 -2.10
CA SER A 391 -26.65 -8.65 -1.10
C SER A 391 -26.37 -8.15 0.32
N LEU A 392 -25.18 -7.61 0.59
CA LEU A 392 -24.83 -7.06 1.91
C LEU A 392 -25.54 -5.72 2.19
N GLN A 393 -25.75 -4.87 1.19
CA GLN A 393 -26.54 -3.64 1.31
C GLN A 393 -27.99 -3.90 1.71
N SER A 394 -28.57 -5.01 1.24
CA SER A 394 -29.93 -5.41 1.64
C SER A 394 -30.08 -5.66 3.15
N ASP A 395 -28.98 -6.01 3.84
CA ASP A 395 -28.99 -6.32 5.27
C ASP A 395 -28.41 -5.17 6.11
N TYR A 396 -27.42 -4.44 5.58
CA TYR A 396 -26.65 -3.44 6.32
C TYR A 396 -26.97 -1.99 5.93
N GLY A 397 -27.81 -1.79 4.92
CA GLY A 397 -28.23 -0.48 4.40
C GLY A 397 -27.57 -0.12 3.07
N GLU A 398 -28.21 0.77 2.32
CA GLU A 398 -27.76 1.18 0.96
C GLU A 398 -26.38 1.84 0.96
N ASP A 399 -26.00 2.50 2.07
CA ASP A 399 -24.69 3.13 2.24
C ASP A 399 -23.56 2.13 2.56
N PHE A 400 -23.87 0.84 2.77
CA PHE A 400 -22.85 -0.18 3.04
C PHE A 400 -21.95 -0.39 1.82
N MET A 401 -20.64 -0.49 2.05
CA MET A 401 -19.65 -0.68 1.01
C MET A 401 -18.91 -2.01 1.12
N ALA A 402 -18.88 -2.80 0.04
CA ALA A 402 -18.09 -4.02 -0.01
C ALA A 402 -16.81 -3.80 -0.84
N LEU A 403 -15.65 -3.85 -0.20
CA LEU A 403 -14.36 -3.91 -0.88
C LEU A 403 -14.04 -5.37 -1.17
N PHE A 404 -13.76 -5.73 -2.41
CA PHE A 404 -13.35 -7.09 -2.75
C PHE A 404 -11.85 -7.12 -3.07
N GLY A 405 -11.08 -7.76 -2.19
CA GLY A 405 -9.66 -8.02 -2.42
C GLY A 405 -9.47 -9.40 -3.01
N THR A 406 -9.03 -9.49 -4.26
CA THR A 406 -8.81 -10.77 -4.94
C THR A 406 -7.70 -11.55 -4.23
N GLY A 407 -8.00 -12.76 -3.76
CA GLY A 407 -7.00 -13.65 -3.17
C GLY A 407 -6.06 -14.23 -4.22
N ALA A 408 -4.99 -14.92 -3.80
CA ALA A 408 -4.03 -15.55 -4.71
C ALA A 408 -4.73 -16.57 -5.64
N CYS A 409 -5.05 -16.17 -6.86
CA CYS A 409 -5.93 -16.92 -7.76
C CYS A 409 -5.35 -17.08 -9.18
N GLY A 410 -4.06 -16.82 -9.36
CA GLY A 410 -3.38 -16.93 -10.66
C GLY A 410 -3.51 -18.30 -11.34
N ASP A 411 -3.78 -19.36 -10.59
CA ASP A 411 -4.08 -20.71 -11.09
C ASP A 411 -5.44 -21.25 -10.65
N ILE A 412 -6.33 -20.39 -10.18
CA ILE A 412 -7.68 -20.71 -9.70
C ILE A 412 -8.73 -20.11 -10.66
N ASN A 413 -9.87 -20.78 -10.83
CA ASN A 413 -10.99 -20.28 -11.61
C ASN A 413 -12.35 -20.75 -11.06
N HIS A 414 -13.44 -20.23 -11.60
CA HIS A 414 -14.84 -20.55 -11.26
C HIS A 414 -15.37 -21.81 -11.97
N ILE A 415 -14.52 -22.48 -12.75
CA ILE A 415 -14.88 -23.59 -13.62
C ILE A 415 -14.58 -24.93 -12.93
N ASP A 416 -15.64 -25.64 -12.56
CA ASP A 416 -15.55 -27.05 -12.25
C ASP A 416 -15.51 -27.85 -13.56
N VAL A 417 -14.39 -28.50 -13.85
CA VAL A 417 -14.23 -29.31 -15.06
C VAL A 417 -14.91 -30.68 -14.96
N THR A 418 -15.36 -31.10 -13.77
CA THR A 418 -16.02 -32.39 -13.56
C THR A 418 -17.52 -32.35 -13.89
N ARG A 419 -18.07 -31.17 -14.15
CA ARG A 419 -19.49 -30.96 -14.51
C ARG A 419 -19.61 -29.92 -15.62
N ARG A 420 -20.74 -29.96 -16.33
CA ARG A 420 -21.04 -29.02 -17.42
C ARG A 420 -21.57 -27.69 -16.92
N ASP A 421 -22.13 -27.65 -15.72
CA ASP A 421 -22.69 -26.44 -15.14
C ASP A 421 -21.63 -25.36 -14.94
N ARG A 422 -22.04 -24.12 -15.16
CA ARG A 422 -21.22 -22.93 -14.93
C ARG A 422 -21.91 -22.06 -13.89
N LEU A 423 -21.15 -21.69 -12.86
CA LEU A 423 -21.63 -20.74 -11.88
C LEU A 423 -21.72 -19.36 -12.54
N LYS A 424 -22.86 -18.69 -12.33
CA LYS A 424 -23.09 -17.33 -12.80
C LYS A 424 -22.56 -16.32 -11.76
N PRO A 425 -22.20 -15.09 -12.16
CA PRO A 425 -21.70 -14.07 -11.23
C PRO A 425 -22.65 -13.81 -10.04
N ASN A 426 -23.97 -13.80 -10.27
CA ASN A 426 -24.94 -13.59 -9.21
C ASN A 426 -25.01 -14.75 -8.21
N VAL A 427 -24.76 -15.99 -8.65
CA VAL A 427 -24.70 -17.17 -7.76
C VAL A 427 -23.44 -17.12 -6.92
N ILE A 428 -22.29 -16.81 -7.52
CA ILE A 428 -21.00 -16.69 -6.82
C ILE A 428 -21.07 -15.58 -5.78
N GLY A 429 -21.46 -14.37 -6.19
CA GLY A 429 -21.54 -13.22 -5.30
C GLY A 429 -22.59 -13.37 -4.21
N GLY A 430 -23.77 -13.93 -4.55
CA GLY A 430 -24.81 -14.25 -3.56
C GLY A 430 -24.36 -15.28 -2.52
N THR A 431 -23.63 -16.32 -2.95
CA THR A 431 -23.08 -17.34 -2.05
C THR A 431 -22.02 -16.75 -1.13
N LEU A 432 -21.06 -15.97 -1.66
CA LEU A 432 -20.05 -15.30 -0.85
C LEU A 432 -20.68 -14.31 0.15
N ALA A 433 -21.69 -13.54 -0.26
CA ALA A 433 -22.42 -12.67 0.65
C ALA A 433 -23.13 -13.46 1.76
N GLY A 434 -23.78 -14.58 1.42
CA GLY A 434 -24.38 -15.49 2.41
C GLY A 434 -23.34 -15.98 3.43
N THR A 435 -22.15 -16.32 2.96
CA THR A 435 -21.03 -16.75 3.82
C THR A 435 -20.54 -15.63 4.73
N VAL A 436 -20.36 -14.41 4.20
CA VAL A 436 -20.02 -13.22 5.01
C VAL A 436 -21.09 -12.94 6.07
N LYS A 437 -22.37 -13.03 5.71
CA LYS A 437 -23.50 -12.87 6.65
C LYS A 437 -23.47 -13.93 7.75
N SER A 438 -23.20 -15.19 7.41
CA SER A 438 -23.10 -16.28 8.39
C SER A 438 -21.93 -16.12 9.36
N ALA A 439 -20.82 -15.53 8.89
CA ALA A 439 -19.64 -15.24 9.72
C ALA A 439 -19.84 -14.02 10.63
N ALA A 440 -20.82 -13.16 10.35
CA ALA A 440 -20.89 -11.81 10.90
C ALA A 440 -21.01 -11.76 12.43
N GLY A 441 -21.57 -12.81 13.06
CA GLY A 441 -21.65 -12.96 14.53
C GLY A 441 -20.44 -13.67 15.16
N GLN A 442 -19.53 -14.18 14.34
CA GLN A 442 -18.33 -14.94 14.76
C GLN A 442 -17.02 -14.17 14.53
N LEU A 443 -17.09 -13.01 13.85
CA LEU A 443 -15.91 -12.16 13.65
C LEU A 443 -15.41 -11.67 15.01
N ALA A 444 -14.10 -11.75 15.22
CA ALA A 444 -13.47 -11.27 16.44
C ALA A 444 -13.44 -9.74 16.44
N ASP A 445 -13.98 -9.11 17.49
CA ASP A 445 -13.78 -7.67 17.72
C ASP A 445 -12.29 -7.42 17.94
N LEU A 446 -11.71 -6.54 17.12
CA LEU A 446 -10.34 -6.08 17.31
C LEU A 446 -10.34 -5.02 18.41
N ALA A 447 -10.64 -5.46 19.64
CA ALA A 447 -10.79 -4.60 20.82
C ALA A 447 -9.53 -3.77 21.12
N ARG A 448 -8.38 -4.24 20.64
CA ARG A 448 -7.09 -3.57 20.73
C ARG A 448 -6.45 -3.41 19.34
N PRO A 449 -6.94 -2.48 18.50
CA PRO A 449 -6.35 -2.27 17.18
C PRO A 449 -4.92 -1.76 17.32
N MET A 450 -4.05 -2.17 16.41
CA MET A 450 -2.62 -1.82 16.39
C MET A 450 -2.15 -1.54 14.95
N LEU A 451 -2.66 -0.47 14.35
CA LEU A 451 -2.39 -0.10 12.97
C LEU A 451 -0.90 0.17 12.75
N ALA A 452 -0.31 -0.59 11.83
CA ALA A 452 1.06 -0.39 11.35
C ALA A 452 1.17 -0.83 9.90
N VAL A 453 2.07 -0.22 9.15
CA VAL A 453 2.31 -0.53 7.74
C VAL A 453 3.81 -0.71 7.53
N LYS A 454 4.19 -1.70 6.74
CA LYS A 454 5.51 -1.80 6.13
C LYS A 454 5.39 -2.20 4.66
N SER A 455 6.33 -1.75 3.85
CA SER A 455 6.50 -2.24 2.50
C SER A 455 7.97 -2.48 2.18
N ARG A 456 8.23 -3.31 1.17
CA ARG A 456 9.56 -3.55 0.63
C ARG A 456 9.47 -3.74 -0.88
N VAL A 457 10.30 -3.02 -1.61
CA VAL A 457 10.52 -3.28 -3.04
C VAL A 457 11.68 -4.24 -3.18
N VAL A 458 11.46 -5.37 -3.85
CA VAL A 458 12.53 -6.33 -4.21
C VAL A 458 12.64 -6.44 -5.72
N GLN A 459 13.85 -6.66 -6.22
CA GLN A 459 14.10 -6.85 -7.64
C GLN A 459 13.97 -8.34 -7.97
N VAL A 460 13.09 -8.67 -8.91
CA VAL A 460 12.95 -10.03 -9.45
C VAL A 460 13.44 -10.07 -10.89
N ALA A 461 14.23 -11.09 -11.21
CA ALA A 461 14.68 -11.30 -12.58
C ALA A 461 13.47 -11.52 -13.51
N VAL A 462 13.53 -10.95 -14.70
CA VAL A 462 12.55 -11.24 -15.77
C VAL A 462 13.03 -12.43 -16.60
N GLN A 463 12.12 -13.06 -17.34
CA GLN A 463 12.50 -14.06 -18.33
C GLN A 463 13.37 -13.43 -19.43
N LYS A 464 14.28 -14.21 -20.01
CA LYS A 464 15.17 -13.76 -21.09
C LYS A 464 14.77 -14.41 -22.40
N PHE A 465 14.95 -13.68 -23.50
CA PHE A 465 14.67 -14.12 -24.86
C PHE A 465 15.84 -13.75 -25.77
N THR A 466 16.06 -14.58 -26.77
CA THR A 466 17.05 -14.33 -27.83
C THR A 466 16.57 -13.26 -28.81
N GLU A 467 17.49 -12.66 -29.57
CA GLU A 467 17.12 -11.69 -30.61
C GLU A 467 16.19 -12.29 -31.68
N ASP A 468 16.36 -13.57 -32.02
CA ASP A 468 15.48 -14.28 -32.96
C ASP A 468 14.05 -14.43 -32.41
N GLU A 469 13.90 -14.77 -31.13
CA GLU A 469 12.59 -14.85 -30.47
C GLU A 469 11.91 -13.48 -30.38
N ILE A 470 12.69 -12.43 -30.13
CA ILE A 470 12.22 -11.04 -30.13
C ILE A 470 11.78 -10.64 -31.55
N GLY A 471 12.57 -10.97 -32.57
CA GLY A 471 12.24 -10.75 -33.97
C GLY A 471 10.96 -11.46 -34.38
N TRP A 472 10.82 -12.73 -33.99
CA TRP A 472 9.59 -13.50 -34.17
C TRP A 472 8.40 -12.84 -33.47
N ALA A 473 8.54 -12.43 -32.20
CA ALA A 473 7.45 -11.82 -31.44
C ALA A 473 6.95 -10.50 -32.06
N ARG A 474 7.86 -9.69 -32.60
CA ARG A 474 7.53 -8.46 -33.34
C ARG A 474 6.71 -8.72 -34.59
N GLN A 475 6.91 -9.85 -35.26
CA GLN A 475 6.09 -10.25 -36.41
C GLN A 475 4.77 -10.89 -35.95
N ALA A 476 4.84 -11.78 -34.97
CA ALA A 476 3.70 -12.55 -34.46
C ALA A 476 2.64 -11.67 -33.78
N ILE A 477 3.02 -10.55 -33.15
CA ILE A 477 2.07 -9.64 -32.49
C ILE A 477 0.98 -9.13 -33.46
N HIS A 478 1.28 -8.99 -34.76
CA HIS A 478 0.30 -8.56 -35.77
C HIS A 478 -0.79 -9.61 -36.05
N LYS A 479 -0.61 -10.85 -35.58
CA LYS A 479 -1.59 -11.94 -35.67
C LYS A 479 -2.31 -12.19 -34.33
N VAL A 480 -2.00 -11.42 -33.29
CA VAL A 480 -2.68 -11.52 -32.00
C VAL A 480 -4.15 -11.11 -32.17
N GLY A 481 -5.05 -11.94 -31.67
CA GLY A 481 -6.49 -11.81 -31.87
C GLY A 481 -7.02 -12.44 -33.15
N SER A 482 -6.17 -13.03 -34.00
CA SER A 482 -6.59 -13.77 -35.20
C SER A 482 -6.49 -15.30 -35.01
N ALA A 483 -7.06 -16.06 -35.95
CA ALA A 483 -6.94 -17.51 -35.99
C ALA A 483 -5.60 -18.00 -36.60
N ASP A 484 -4.78 -17.09 -37.14
CA ASP A 484 -3.55 -17.43 -37.88
C ASP A 484 -2.35 -17.73 -36.96
N LEU A 485 -2.52 -17.52 -35.66
CA LEU A 485 -1.50 -17.79 -34.64
C LEU A 485 -2.14 -18.60 -33.51
N PRO A 486 -1.59 -19.77 -33.14
CA PRO A 486 -2.10 -20.56 -32.01
C PRO A 486 -2.17 -19.72 -30.73
N PHE A 487 -3.19 -19.96 -29.90
CA PHE A 487 -3.44 -19.13 -28.70
C PHE A 487 -2.21 -18.97 -27.80
N LEU A 488 -1.50 -20.06 -27.47
CA LEU A 488 -0.31 -19.97 -26.62
C LEU A 488 0.86 -19.23 -27.29
N GLU A 489 0.92 -19.22 -28.63
CA GLU A 489 1.89 -18.43 -29.37
C GLU A 489 1.52 -16.93 -29.37
N GLN A 490 0.22 -16.59 -29.44
CA GLN A 490 -0.25 -15.21 -29.23
C GLN A 490 0.17 -14.70 -27.85
N VAL A 491 -0.06 -15.51 -26.81
CA VAL A 491 0.34 -15.24 -25.43
C VAL A 491 1.86 -15.04 -25.33
N ARG A 492 2.64 -15.93 -25.97
CA ARG A 492 4.10 -15.86 -25.98
C ARG A 492 4.62 -14.60 -26.68
N ALA A 493 4.07 -14.24 -27.84
CA ALA A 493 4.43 -13.02 -28.55
C ALA A 493 4.18 -11.77 -27.70
N TYR A 494 3.00 -11.68 -27.08
CA TYR A 494 2.67 -10.61 -26.14
C TYR A 494 3.62 -10.58 -24.93
N LYS A 495 3.93 -11.74 -24.32
CA LYS A 495 4.89 -11.82 -23.21
C LYS A 495 6.24 -11.23 -23.62
N ILE A 496 6.82 -11.69 -24.72
CA ILE A 496 8.17 -11.30 -25.13
C ILE A 496 8.27 -9.78 -25.28
N LEU A 497 7.30 -9.16 -25.96
CA LEU A 497 7.28 -7.70 -26.12
C LEU A 497 7.07 -6.96 -24.79
N ALA A 498 6.24 -7.49 -23.89
CA ALA A 498 6.04 -6.91 -22.57
C ALA A 498 7.28 -7.03 -21.67
N VAL A 499 8.07 -8.09 -21.81
CA VAL A 499 9.34 -8.27 -21.09
C VAL A 499 10.44 -7.40 -21.70
N GLN A 500 10.52 -7.30 -23.03
CA GLN A 500 11.49 -6.45 -23.72
C GLN A 500 11.35 -4.97 -23.34
N ALA A 501 10.14 -4.52 -23.02
CA ALA A 501 9.90 -3.16 -22.52
C ALA A 501 10.45 -2.93 -21.10
N ARG A 502 11.01 -3.96 -20.44
CA ARG A 502 11.58 -3.92 -19.09
C ARG A 502 13.10 -4.18 -19.14
N GLY A 503 13.80 -3.82 -18.07
CA GLY A 503 15.22 -4.11 -17.89
C GLY A 503 15.48 -5.58 -17.51
N GLU A 504 16.68 -5.89 -17.02
CA GLU A 504 17.07 -7.26 -16.61
C GLU A 504 16.30 -7.80 -15.39
N SER A 505 15.70 -6.90 -14.63
CA SER A 505 14.85 -7.21 -13.48
C SER A 505 13.70 -6.22 -13.42
N MET A 506 12.70 -6.53 -12.60
CA MET A 506 11.59 -5.65 -12.33
C MET A 506 11.36 -5.49 -10.83
N PRO A 507 11.03 -4.26 -10.37
CA PRO A 507 10.66 -4.03 -8.98
C PRO A 507 9.29 -4.66 -8.72
N ILE A 508 9.18 -5.40 -7.62
CA ILE A 508 7.92 -5.84 -7.04
C ILE A 508 7.80 -5.29 -5.63
N GLU A 509 6.73 -4.57 -5.35
CA GLU A 509 6.45 -4.01 -4.02
C GLU A 509 5.58 -4.99 -3.25
N VAL A 510 6.07 -5.47 -2.11
CA VAL A 510 5.26 -6.22 -1.15
C VAL A 510 4.88 -5.29 -0.01
N GLN A 511 3.61 -5.23 0.34
CA GLN A 511 3.09 -4.36 1.39
C GLN A 511 2.34 -5.17 2.44
N VAL A 512 2.50 -4.83 3.71
CA VAL A 512 1.82 -5.46 4.84
C VAL A 512 1.20 -4.38 5.73
N ILE A 513 -0.08 -4.54 6.04
CA ILE A 513 -0.84 -3.70 6.98
C ILE A 513 -1.25 -4.58 8.15
N ARG A 514 -0.74 -4.28 9.35
CA ARG A 514 -1.19 -4.90 10.60
C ARG A 514 -2.41 -4.15 11.12
N LEU A 515 -3.45 -4.88 11.51
CA LEU A 515 -4.67 -4.33 12.13
C LEU A 515 -4.74 -4.62 13.62
N SER A 516 -4.21 -5.76 14.07
CA SER A 516 -4.12 -6.16 15.48
C SER A 516 -2.94 -7.11 15.70
N THR A 517 -2.81 -7.67 16.91
CA THR A 517 -1.87 -8.77 17.22
C THR A 517 -2.09 -10.03 16.37
N ASP A 518 -3.32 -10.21 15.88
CA ASP A 518 -3.76 -11.45 15.25
C ASP A 518 -4.15 -11.29 13.79
N THR A 519 -4.34 -10.05 13.32
CA THR A 519 -4.83 -9.76 11.96
C THR A 519 -3.88 -8.87 11.18
N ALA A 520 -3.51 -9.34 9.99
CA ALA A 520 -2.73 -8.59 9.01
C ALA A 520 -3.26 -8.80 7.58
N ILE A 521 -2.99 -7.82 6.71
CA ILE A 521 -3.31 -7.85 5.29
C ILE A 521 -1.99 -7.74 4.51
N VAL A 522 -1.79 -8.62 3.54
CA VAL A 522 -0.64 -8.65 2.64
C VAL A 522 -1.11 -8.26 1.24
N GLY A 523 -0.47 -7.26 0.64
CA GLY A 523 -0.65 -6.89 -0.77
C GLY A 523 0.51 -7.40 -1.62
N LEU A 524 0.19 -8.09 -2.71
CA LEU A 524 1.14 -8.69 -3.65
C LEU A 524 0.84 -8.25 -5.10
N PRO A 525 1.85 -7.89 -5.91
CA PRO A 525 1.65 -7.53 -7.31
C PRO A 525 1.48 -8.78 -8.19
N GLY A 526 0.65 -8.66 -9.23
CA GLY A 526 0.45 -9.71 -10.24
C GLY A 526 -0.58 -10.78 -9.88
N GLU A 527 -0.76 -11.76 -10.76
CA GLU A 527 -1.65 -12.91 -10.61
C GLU A 527 -0.90 -14.04 -9.87
N VAL A 528 -1.08 -14.13 -8.57
CA VAL A 528 -0.26 -14.96 -7.68
C VAL A 528 -0.83 -16.37 -7.58
N PHE A 529 0.03 -17.38 -7.74
CA PHE A 529 -0.38 -18.77 -7.56
C PHE A 529 -0.85 -19.03 -6.12
N VAL A 530 -1.89 -19.84 -5.99
CA VAL A 530 -2.53 -20.14 -4.71
C VAL A 530 -1.55 -20.71 -3.68
N ASP A 531 -0.60 -21.54 -4.11
CA ASP A 531 0.44 -22.13 -3.25
C ASP A 531 1.28 -21.06 -2.53
N ILE A 532 1.58 -19.94 -3.22
CA ILE A 532 2.33 -18.81 -2.63
C ILE A 532 1.49 -18.13 -1.56
N GLY A 533 0.20 -17.87 -1.84
CA GLY A 533 -0.72 -17.26 -0.87
C GLY A 533 -0.91 -18.13 0.37
N LEU A 534 -1.09 -19.44 0.19
CA LEU A 534 -1.21 -20.41 1.28
C LEU A 534 0.09 -20.51 2.11
N ALA A 535 1.25 -20.49 1.47
CA ALA A 535 2.54 -20.50 2.16
C ALA A 535 2.75 -19.24 3.02
N ILE A 536 2.34 -18.06 2.53
CA ILE A 536 2.35 -16.81 3.32
C ILE A 536 1.44 -16.96 4.54
N LYS A 537 0.20 -17.41 4.35
CA LYS A 537 -0.76 -17.62 5.44
C LYS A 537 -0.22 -18.61 6.48
N GLN A 538 0.38 -19.71 6.04
CA GLN A 538 0.94 -20.75 6.92
C GLN A 538 2.14 -20.26 7.73
N ALA A 539 3.01 -19.45 7.12
CA ALA A 539 4.21 -18.93 7.77
C ALA A 539 3.98 -17.63 8.56
N SER A 540 2.77 -17.08 8.51
CA SER A 540 2.44 -15.81 9.16
C SER A 540 2.42 -15.94 10.69
N PRO A 541 2.98 -14.97 11.42
CA PRO A 541 2.79 -14.85 12.87
C PRO A 541 1.36 -14.41 13.25
N PHE A 542 0.55 -13.96 12.29
CA PHE A 542 -0.83 -13.52 12.51
C PHE A 542 -1.80 -14.65 12.15
N SER A 543 -2.61 -15.06 13.13
CA SER A 543 -3.58 -16.16 12.98
C SER A 543 -4.61 -15.90 11.86
N ASN A 544 -4.92 -14.63 11.61
CA ASN A 544 -5.77 -14.16 10.51
C ASN A 544 -4.98 -13.30 9.52
N THR A 545 -4.42 -13.92 8.49
CA THR A 545 -3.71 -13.23 7.41
C THR A 545 -4.53 -13.25 6.13
N LEU A 546 -4.88 -12.06 5.63
CA LEU A 546 -5.52 -11.87 4.33
C LEU A 546 -4.42 -11.62 3.28
N VAL A 547 -4.53 -12.24 2.11
CA VAL A 547 -3.58 -12.06 1.00
C VAL A 547 -4.36 -11.53 -0.18
N ILE A 548 -4.00 -10.34 -0.65
CA ILE A 548 -4.61 -9.66 -1.79
C ILE A 548 -3.58 -9.59 -2.90
N GLU A 549 -3.90 -10.15 -4.06
CA GLU A 549 -3.07 -10.06 -5.26
C GLU A 549 -3.41 -8.82 -6.09
N LEU A 550 -2.73 -8.62 -7.22
CA LEU A 550 -2.91 -7.47 -8.11
C LEU A 550 -2.81 -6.11 -7.41
N CYS A 551 -1.95 -6.06 -6.40
CA CYS A 551 -1.64 -4.88 -5.64
C CYS A 551 -0.56 -4.07 -6.35
N GLN A 552 -0.80 -2.77 -6.55
CA GLN A 552 0.11 -1.75 -7.04
C GLN A 552 0.61 -1.87 -8.50
N ASP A 553 0.83 -3.08 -8.98
CA ASP A 553 1.29 -3.44 -10.33
C ASP A 553 0.64 -4.77 -10.77
N ALA A 554 0.55 -4.98 -12.07
CA ALA A 554 0.09 -6.20 -12.71
C ALA A 554 1.15 -6.72 -13.71
N PRO A 555 2.26 -7.30 -13.22
CA PRO A 555 3.31 -7.89 -14.06
C PRO A 555 2.90 -9.20 -14.77
N GLY A 556 1.62 -9.55 -14.78
CA GLY A 556 1.11 -10.84 -15.23
C GLY A 556 1.24 -11.90 -14.13
N TYR A 557 1.42 -13.16 -14.54
CA TYR A 557 1.41 -14.29 -13.62
C TYR A 557 2.67 -14.39 -12.77
N ILE A 558 2.49 -14.82 -11.53
CA ILE A 558 3.52 -15.14 -10.54
C ILE A 558 3.40 -16.63 -10.16
N PRO A 559 3.94 -17.56 -10.99
CA PRO A 559 3.95 -18.99 -10.70
C PRO A 559 5.00 -19.36 -9.65
N THR A 560 4.83 -20.53 -9.05
CA THR A 560 5.89 -21.19 -8.28
C THR A 560 7.00 -21.70 -9.20
N GLN A 561 8.20 -21.88 -8.66
CA GLN A 561 9.31 -22.54 -9.35
C GLN A 561 8.93 -23.94 -9.85
N LYS A 562 8.15 -24.68 -9.06
CA LYS A 562 7.53 -25.97 -9.48
C LYS A 562 6.70 -25.78 -10.74
N ALA A 563 5.77 -24.83 -10.76
CA ALA A 563 4.89 -24.60 -11.90
C ALA A 563 5.67 -24.27 -13.17
N PHE A 564 6.76 -23.49 -13.07
CA PHE A 564 7.65 -23.22 -14.21
C PHE A 564 8.24 -24.50 -14.83
N ALA A 565 8.61 -25.48 -14.01
CA ALA A 565 9.09 -26.77 -14.51
C ALA A 565 7.97 -27.60 -15.18
N GLU A 566 6.72 -27.41 -14.76
CA GLU A 566 5.54 -28.07 -15.34
C GLU A 566 5.04 -27.42 -16.65
N GLY A 567 5.32 -26.12 -16.84
CA GLY A 567 4.89 -25.35 -18.01
C GLY A 567 3.41 -24.94 -17.99
N SER A 568 2.81 -24.84 -19.20
CA SER A 568 1.43 -24.39 -19.47
C SER A 568 1.20 -22.86 -19.48
N TYR A 569 -0.06 -22.43 -19.60
CA TYR A 569 -0.47 -21.06 -19.89
C TYR A 569 0.13 -20.00 -18.95
N GLU A 570 0.01 -20.16 -17.63
CA GLU A 570 0.42 -19.13 -16.68
C GLU A 570 1.94 -18.88 -16.72
N THR A 571 2.74 -19.94 -16.91
CA THR A 571 4.20 -19.82 -17.01
C THR A 571 4.62 -19.23 -18.36
N VAL A 572 3.86 -19.55 -19.43
CA VAL A 572 4.03 -18.92 -20.75
C VAL A 572 3.67 -17.43 -20.69
N ASN A 573 2.74 -17.02 -19.82
CA ASN A 573 2.28 -15.65 -19.66
C ASN A 573 2.92 -14.90 -18.47
N SER A 574 3.87 -15.52 -17.77
CA SER A 574 4.59 -14.87 -16.66
C SER A 574 5.72 -13.99 -17.20
N ARG A 575 5.96 -12.83 -16.58
CA ARG A 575 7.10 -11.94 -16.93
C ARG A 575 8.33 -12.27 -16.11
N ILE A 576 8.13 -12.74 -14.88
CA ILE A 576 9.19 -13.06 -13.95
C ILE A 576 9.85 -14.39 -14.31
N ALA A 577 11.13 -14.52 -13.97
CA ALA A 577 11.86 -15.77 -14.03
C ALA A 577 11.44 -16.71 -12.88
N PRO A 578 11.70 -18.03 -13.01
CA PRO A 578 11.49 -18.98 -11.91
C PRO A 578 12.19 -18.54 -10.62
N GLY A 579 11.52 -18.72 -9.47
CA GLY A 579 11.99 -18.26 -8.16
C GLY A 579 11.47 -16.87 -7.74
N GLY A 580 10.93 -16.07 -8.66
CA GLY A 580 10.41 -14.74 -8.32
C GLY A 580 9.20 -14.77 -7.39
N GLY A 581 8.35 -15.80 -7.49
CA GLY A 581 7.23 -16.01 -6.57
C GLY A 581 7.69 -16.33 -5.15
N GLU A 582 8.72 -17.16 -5.00
CA GLU A 582 9.31 -17.51 -3.71
C GLU A 582 10.02 -16.32 -3.04
N ILE A 583 10.68 -15.45 -3.82
CA ILE A 583 11.25 -14.19 -3.32
C ILE A 583 10.14 -13.29 -2.76
N MET A 584 9.03 -13.17 -3.47
CA MET A 584 7.86 -12.40 -3.05
C MET A 584 7.25 -12.98 -1.76
N GLN A 585 7.07 -14.30 -1.72
CA GLN A 585 6.60 -15.05 -0.54
C GLN A 585 7.46 -14.76 0.69
N GLN A 586 8.78 -14.93 0.57
CA GLN A 586 9.71 -14.73 1.68
C GLN A 586 9.68 -13.27 2.16
N THR A 587 9.62 -12.32 1.23
CA THR A 587 9.52 -10.90 1.56
C THR A 587 8.26 -10.59 2.36
N ALA A 588 7.12 -11.16 2.00
CA ALA A 588 5.87 -10.99 2.76
C ALA A 588 5.99 -11.54 4.18
N VAL A 589 6.55 -12.74 4.34
CA VAL A 589 6.76 -13.38 5.65
C VAL A 589 7.70 -12.55 6.53
N ASP A 590 8.79 -12.01 5.97
CA ASP A 590 9.72 -11.17 6.71
C ASP A 590 9.04 -9.88 7.21
N LEU A 591 8.25 -9.23 6.34
CA LEU A 591 7.51 -8.02 6.70
C LEU A 591 6.45 -8.29 7.78
N LEU A 592 5.76 -9.44 7.72
CA LEU A 592 4.82 -9.86 8.76
C LEU A 592 5.55 -10.05 10.10
N LYS A 593 6.69 -10.74 10.13
CA LYS A 593 7.51 -10.92 11.34
C LYS A 593 8.02 -9.60 11.90
N GLU A 594 8.41 -8.67 11.05
CA GLU A 594 8.82 -7.33 11.46
C GLU A 594 7.69 -6.46 12.04
N LEU A 595 6.43 -6.80 11.72
CA LEU A 595 5.24 -6.16 12.29
C LEU A 595 4.69 -6.93 13.48
N GLN A 596 5.23 -8.09 13.83
CA GLN A 596 4.87 -8.79 15.05
C GLN A 596 5.31 -7.96 16.26
N VAL A 597 4.46 -7.90 17.29
CA VAL A 597 4.69 -7.17 18.55
C VAL A 597 4.70 -8.12 19.73
#